data_AF-A0A7V9DFT4-F1
#
_entry.id   AF-A0A7V9DFT4-F1
#
_cell.length_a   1.000
_cell.length_b   1.000
_cell.length_c   1.000
_cell.angle_alpha   90.00
_cell.angle_beta   90.00
_cell.angle_gamma   90.00
#
_symmetry.space_group_name_H-M   'P 1'
#
loop_
_entity.id
_entity.type
_entity.pdbx_description
1 polymer ?
#
loop_
_entity_poly.entity_id
_entity_poly.type
_entity_poly.pdbx_seq_one_letter_code
_entity_poly.pdbx_strand_id
1 'polypeptide(L)'
;MTFTTRPELRGTFGMVASTHWLASAAGMAVLERGGNAFDAAVATGFTLQVVEPHLNGPGGEVPAILWPVERGEPIALCGQGVAPAAATIERFRSRGHELVPGTGVLAACVPGAFGGWLLLLEEFGTWRLDDVLSFAIGYAEEGFPLVGGIRATIDRTEELLRSWPGSRDLYLPPPAVGRLFRNPALASTYRRILEEARGGSREEQIERSRRAYYEGFVAEEIDRFCAAEGGLLTGTDLARWRATLEPVATFEYRGLTVCKTQPWGAGPVGLQQLALLEGFDLVTLSEAELVHVVTECAKLAFADRDALYGDADVPLDTLLSPAYCSER
;
A
#
# COMPACT_ATOMS: atom_id res chain seq x y z
N MET A 1 1.20 -37.70 2.65
CA MET A 1 1.30 -36.50 1.79
C MET A 1 0.34 -35.47 2.36
N THR A 2 0.82 -34.27 2.66
CA THR A 2 -0.04 -33.20 3.19
C THR A 2 -0.84 -32.60 2.02
N PHE A 3 -2.17 -32.64 2.10
CA PHE A 3 -3.03 -31.98 1.12
C PHE A 3 -2.87 -30.46 1.26
N THR A 4 -2.59 -29.77 0.16
CA THR A 4 -2.58 -28.31 0.08
C THR A 4 -3.62 -27.87 -0.95
N THR A 5 -4.23 -26.69 -0.74
CA THR A 5 -5.26 -26.19 -1.68
C THR A 5 -4.70 -25.80 -3.04
N ARG A 6 -3.39 -25.52 -3.12
CA ARG A 6 -2.60 -25.25 -4.32
C ARG A 6 -1.18 -25.79 -4.12
N PRO A 7 -0.44 -26.11 -5.19
CA PRO A 7 0.98 -26.47 -5.08
C PRO A 7 1.84 -25.28 -4.64
N GLU A 8 2.95 -25.57 -3.95
CA GLU A 8 4.09 -24.65 -3.89
C GLU A 8 4.74 -24.64 -5.27
N LEU A 9 4.51 -23.56 -6.03
CA LEU A 9 5.04 -23.45 -7.39
C LEU A 9 6.57 -23.38 -7.36
N ARG A 10 7.21 -24.11 -8.27
CA ARG A 10 8.66 -24.11 -8.47
C ARG A 10 8.97 -23.87 -9.94
N GLY A 11 9.99 -23.07 -10.20
CA GLY A 11 10.38 -22.69 -11.56
C GLY A 11 11.70 -21.93 -11.56
N THR A 12 12.17 -21.57 -12.74
CA THR A 12 13.51 -20.98 -12.95
C THR A 12 13.46 -19.64 -13.68
N PHE A 13 12.28 -19.05 -13.85
CA PHE A 13 12.11 -17.79 -14.58
C PHE A 13 11.66 -16.66 -13.64
N GLY A 14 10.44 -16.75 -13.10
CA GLY A 14 9.90 -15.75 -12.18
C GLY A 14 8.62 -16.25 -11.51
N MET A 15 8.25 -15.60 -10.40
CA MET A 15 7.03 -15.90 -9.63
C MET A 15 6.38 -14.60 -9.18
N VAL A 16 5.05 -14.54 -9.28
CA VAL A 16 4.24 -13.44 -8.76
C VAL A 16 3.09 -14.03 -7.95
N ALA A 17 2.87 -13.48 -6.76
CA ALA A 17 1.73 -13.79 -5.91
C ALA A 17 1.08 -12.49 -5.43
N SER A 18 -0.24 -12.41 -5.53
CA SER A 18 -1.02 -11.28 -5.02
C SER A 18 -2.41 -11.73 -4.57
N THR A 19 -3.18 -10.80 -4.00
CA THR A 19 -4.55 -11.03 -3.53
C THR A 19 -5.57 -11.19 -4.66
N HIS A 20 -5.22 -10.76 -5.88
CA HIS A 20 -6.06 -10.90 -7.08
C HIS A 20 -5.32 -11.57 -8.24
N TRP A 21 -5.93 -12.60 -8.83
CA TRP A 21 -5.30 -13.35 -9.93
C TRP A 21 -5.02 -12.48 -11.16
N LEU A 22 -5.88 -11.50 -11.49
CA LEU A 22 -5.64 -10.56 -12.60
C LEU A 22 -4.37 -9.72 -12.37
N ALA A 23 -4.12 -9.30 -11.12
CA ALA A 23 -2.91 -8.57 -10.79
C ALA A 23 -1.67 -9.47 -10.82
N SER A 24 -1.77 -10.71 -10.30
CA SER A 24 -0.69 -11.71 -10.44
C SER A 24 -0.35 -11.98 -11.91
N ALA A 25 -1.37 -12.08 -12.77
CA ALA A 25 -1.19 -12.26 -14.21
C ALA A 25 -0.57 -11.03 -14.89
N ALA A 26 -0.94 -9.81 -14.49
CA ALA A 26 -0.31 -8.59 -14.99
C ALA A 26 1.19 -8.55 -14.64
N GLY A 27 1.55 -8.81 -13.38
CA GLY A 27 2.95 -8.91 -12.97
C GLY A 27 3.72 -9.99 -13.73
N MET A 28 3.13 -11.19 -13.88
CA MET A 28 3.77 -12.26 -14.64
C MET A 28 3.94 -11.89 -16.12
N ALA A 29 2.96 -11.22 -16.74
CA ALA A 29 3.05 -10.76 -18.11
C ALA A 29 4.19 -9.74 -18.31
N VAL A 30 4.50 -8.94 -17.29
CA VAL A 30 5.70 -8.07 -17.30
C VAL A 30 6.98 -8.90 -17.29
N LEU A 31 7.09 -9.88 -16.40
CA LEU A 31 8.26 -10.77 -16.35
C LEU A 31 8.49 -11.49 -17.68
N GLU A 32 7.44 -12.10 -18.26
CA GLU A 32 7.48 -12.82 -19.55
C GLU A 32 7.88 -11.91 -20.73
N ARG A 33 7.70 -10.61 -20.59
CA ARG A 33 8.09 -9.59 -21.58
C ARG A 33 9.41 -8.90 -21.24
N GLY A 34 10.20 -9.48 -20.33
CA GLY A 34 11.56 -9.06 -20.01
C GLY A 34 11.67 -7.94 -18.99
N GLY A 35 10.58 -7.58 -18.29
CA GLY A 35 10.67 -6.70 -17.13
C GLY A 35 11.24 -7.42 -15.91
N ASN A 36 11.73 -6.66 -14.94
CA ASN A 36 12.25 -7.22 -13.69
C ASN A 36 11.15 -7.30 -12.60
N ALA A 37 11.54 -7.74 -11.40
CA ALA A 37 10.61 -7.87 -10.27
C ALA A 37 9.95 -6.53 -9.88
N PHE A 38 10.64 -5.41 -10.06
CA PHE A 38 10.14 -4.08 -9.72
C PHE A 38 9.13 -3.58 -10.77
N ASP A 39 9.41 -3.79 -12.06
CA ASP A 39 8.44 -3.54 -13.13
C ASP A 39 7.15 -4.34 -12.90
N ALA A 40 7.30 -5.62 -12.59
CA ALA A 40 6.19 -6.53 -12.31
C ALA A 40 5.40 -6.12 -11.06
N ALA A 41 6.08 -5.67 -10.00
CA ALA A 41 5.44 -5.18 -8.78
C ALA A 41 4.61 -3.91 -9.05
N VAL A 42 5.15 -2.96 -9.83
CA VAL A 42 4.45 -1.71 -10.18
C VAL A 42 3.20 -2.02 -11.03
N ALA A 43 3.32 -2.89 -12.05
CA ALA A 43 2.17 -3.31 -12.87
C ALA A 43 1.09 -4.04 -12.04
N THR A 44 1.53 -4.90 -11.12
CA THR A 44 0.64 -5.60 -10.17
C THR A 44 -0.08 -4.60 -9.28
N GLY A 45 0.65 -3.64 -8.69
CA GLY A 45 0.13 -2.63 -7.78
C GLY A 45 -0.93 -1.74 -8.43
N PHE A 46 -0.65 -1.16 -9.60
CA PHE A 46 -1.64 -0.39 -10.35
C PHE A 46 -2.85 -1.22 -10.78
N THR A 47 -2.64 -2.49 -11.14
CA THR A 47 -3.76 -3.38 -11.48
C THR A 47 -4.64 -3.64 -10.25
N LEU A 48 -4.07 -3.85 -9.06
CA LEU A 48 -4.82 -4.02 -7.82
C LEU A 48 -5.71 -2.82 -7.51
N GLN A 49 -5.22 -1.59 -7.74
CA GLN A 49 -6.02 -0.36 -7.56
C GLN A 49 -7.30 -0.32 -8.43
N VAL A 50 -7.35 -1.11 -9.51
CA VAL A 50 -8.52 -1.25 -10.39
C VAL A 50 -9.40 -2.42 -9.98
N VAL A 51 -8.80 -3.57 -9.66
CA VAL A 51 -9.53 -4.83 -9.45
C VAL A 51 -9.92 -5.10 -7.99
N GLU A 52 -9.36 -4.33 -7.05
CA GLU A 52 -9.70 -4.36 -5.62
C GLU A 52 -10.06 -2.97 -5.04
N PRO A 53 -10.94 -2.18 -5.67
CA PRO A 53 -11.23 -0.79 -5.26
C PRO A 53 -11.90 -0.68 -3.87
N HIS A 54 -12.28 -1.81 -3.28
CA HIS A 54 -12.83 -1.92 -1.93
C HIS A 54 -11.75 -2.11 -0.85
N LEU A 55 -10.49 -2.31 -1.25
CA LEU A 55 -9.35 -2.57 -0.37
C LEU A 55 -8.20 -1.58 -0.60
N ASN A 56 -8.04 -1.04 -1.81
CA ASN A 56 -7.03 -0.02 -2.12
C ASN A 56 -7.46 0.90 -3.28
N GLY A 57 -6.59 1.85 -3.65
CA GLY A 57 -6.78 2.76 -4.77
C GLY A 57 -5.59 3.71 -4.97
N PRO A 58 -5.58 4.53 -6.05
CA PRO A 58 -4.50 5.48 -6.31
C PRO A 58 -4.38 6.56 -5.24
N GLY A 59 -5.47 6.87 -4.55
CA GLY A 59 -5.53 7.82 -3.44
C GLY A 59 -5.03 7.28 -2.08
N GLY A 60 -4.50 6.05 -2.04
CA GLY A 60 -4.02 5.40 -0.82
C GLY A 60 -2.50 5.45 -0.66
N GLU A 61 -1.96 4.43 0.00
CA GLU A 61 -0.55 4.35 0.43
C GLU A 61 0.09 3.01 0.02
N VAL A 62 1.44 2.96 -0.03
CA VAL A 62 2.19 1.72 -0.28
C VAL A 62 3.50 1.65 0.51
N PRO A 63 3.60 0.80 1.55
CA PRO A 63 4.88 0.34 2.07
C PRO A 63 5.37 -0.90 1.29
N ALA A 64 6.66 -0.97 0.97
CA ALA A 64 7.24 -2.19 0.37
C ALA A 64 8.62 -2.51 0.95
N ILE A 65 8.95 -3.80 1.06
CA ILE A 65 10.29 -4.29 1.37
C ILE A 65 10.87 -4.86 0.09
N LEU A 66 12.05 -4.37 -0.28
CA LEU A 66 12.69 -4.62 -1.55
C LEU A 66 14.04 -5.29 -1.31
N TRP A 67 14.44 -6.18 -2.23
CA TRP A 67 15.78 -6.72 -2.30
C TRP A 67 16.37 -6.48 -3.70
N PRO A 68 17.01 -5.32 -3.94
CA PRO A 68 17.71 -5.07 -5.18
C PRO A 68 19.00 -5.90 -5.23
N VAL A 69 19.08 -6.85 -6.17
CA VAL A 69 20.23 -7.75 -6.29
C VAL A 69 21.55 -6.99 -6.45
N GLU A 70 21.53 -5.87 -7.18
CA GLU A 70 22.71 -5.03 -7.40
C GLU A 70 23.18 -4.31 -6.12
N ARG A 71 22.27 -4.00 -5.20
CA ARG A 71 22.62 -3.41 -3.90
C ARG A 71 23.06 -4.48 -2.89
N GLY A 72 22.52 -5.69 -2.99
CA GLY A 72 22.87 -6.80 -2.09
C GLY A 72 22.36 -6.64 -0.66
N GLU A 73 21.49 -5.67 -0.41
CA GLU A 73 20.90 -5.38 0.91
C GLU A 73 19.41 -5.01 0.79
N PRO A 74 18.60 -5.30 1.83
CA PRO A 74 17.19 -4.97 1.85
C PRO A 74 16.96 -3.47 2.07
N ILE A 75 15.93 -2.92 1.41
CA ILE A 75 15.53 -1.52 1.55
C ILE A 75 14.01 -1.40 1.63
N ALA A 76 13.52 -0.44 2.42
CA ALA A 76 12.11 -0.12 2.51
C ALA A 76 11.75 1.01 1.54
N LEU A 77 10.65 0.87 0.82
CA LEU A 77 9.96 1.97 0.16
C LEU A 77 8.86 2.48 1.08
N CYS A 78 8.90 3.77 1.38
CA CYS A 78 7.86 4.49 2.09
C CYS A 78 7.04 5.32 1.09
N GLY A 79 5.95 4.73 0.63
CA GLY A 79 4.85 5.43 -0.02
C GLY A 79 3.71 5.69 0.95
N GLN A 80 4.02 5.99 2.22
CA GLN A 80 3.05 6.41 3.24
C GLN A 80 2.97 7.94 3.27
N GLY A 81 1.79 8.44 2.98
CA GLY A 81 1.39 9.82 3.10
C GLY A 81 1.52 10.37 4.51
N VAL A 82 1.79 11.68 4.60
CA VAL A 82 1.76 12.43 5.85
C VAL A 82 0.41 13.10 6.04
N ALA A 83 0.11 13.47 7.29
CA ALA A 83 -1.03 14.33 7.57
C ALA A 83 -0.85 15.70 6.87
N PRO A 84 -1.94 16.32 6.35
CA PRO A 84 -1.89 17.69 5.84
C PRO A 84 -1.31 18.67 6.87
N ALA A 85 -0.64 19.74 6.44
CA ALA A 85 -0.07 20.71 7.36
C ALA A 85 -1.10 21.35 8.31
N ALA A 86 -2.36 21.46 7.87
CA ALA A 86 -3.46 22.01 8.66
C ALA A 86 -4.11 20.98 9.62
N ALA A 87 -3.74 19.70 9.56
CA ALA A 87 -4.31 18.61 10.33
C ALA A 87 -3.73 18.50 11.74
N THR A 88 -3.83 19.59 12.52
CA THR A 88 -3.37 19.60 13.92
C THR A 88 -4.43 19.07 14.89
N ILE A 89 -3.99 18.58 16.06
CA ILE A 89 -4.89 18.12 17.13
C ILE A 89 -5.90 19.21 17.50
N GLU A 90 -5.46 20.47 17.63
CA GLU A 90 -6.29 21.62 17.95
C GLU A 90 -7.35 21.86 16.86
N ARG A 91 -6.98 21.69 15.59
CA ARG A 91 -7.91 21.86 14.47
C ARG A 91 -9.03 20.83 14.53
N PHE A 92 -8.72 19.55 14.78
CA PHE A 92 -9.73 18.50 14.95
C PHE A 92 -10.63 18.78 16.16
N ARG A 93 -10.04 19.11 17.31
CA ARG A 93 -10.80 19.43 18.54
C ARG A 93 -11.72 20.65 18.36
N SER A 94 -11.26 21.70 17.67
CA SER A 94 -12.08 22.89 17.38
C SER A 94 -13.29 22.60 16.50
N ARG A 95 -13.26 21.50 15.76
CA ARG A 95 -14.36 21.00 14.92
C ARG A 95 -15.21 19.94 15.63
N GLY A 96 -14.99 19.72 16.92
CA GLY A 96 -15.75 18.78 17.75
C GLY A 96 -15.35 17.32 17.59
N HIS A 97 -14.18 17.04 17.01
CA HIS A 97 -13.68 15.67 16.87
C HIS A 97 -12.81 15.28 18.07
N GLU A 98 -13.26 14.28 18.83
CA GLU A 98 -12.44 13.61 19.85
C GLU A 98 -11.52 12.54 19.23
N LEU A 99 -11.96 11.94 18.13
CA LEU A 99 -11.22 10.99 17.30
C LEU A 99 -11.26 11.46 15.84
N VAL A 100 -10.22 11.13 15.07
CA VAL A 100 -10.24 11.30 13.61
C VAL A 100 -11.40 10.45 13.04
N PRO A 101 -12.29 11.02 12.21
CA PRO A 101 -13.38 10.26 11.61
C PRO A 101 -12.85 9.09 10.77
N GLY A 102 -13.53 7.93 10.79
CA GLY A 102 -13.14 6.77 9.98
C GLY A 102 -13.44 6.89 8.48
N THR A 103 -14.14 7.95 8.05
CA THR A 103 -14.56 8.18 6.66
C THR A 103 -14.53 9.67 6.32
N GLY A 104 -14.47 10.00 5.04
CA GLY A 104 -14.53 11.38 4.54
C GLY A 104 -13.17 12.08 4.49
N VAL A 105 -13.16 13.31 3.98
CA VAL A 105 -11.94 14.05 3.63
C VAL A 105 -11.05 14.45 4.82
N LEU A 106 -11.55 14.37 6.05
CA LEU A 106 -10.75 14.62 7.26
C LEU A 106 -9.83 13.45 7.62
N ALA A 107 -10.12 12.25 7.15
CA ALA A 107 -9.30 11.06 7.37
C ALA A 107 -8.13 10.95 6.37
N ALA A 108 -8.11 11.79 5.34
CA ALA A 108 -7.18 11.68 4.22
C ALA A 108 -5.79 12.22 4.60
N CYS A 109 -4.77 11.37 4.40
CA CYS A 109 -3.37 11.79 4.30
C CYS A 109 -3.05 12.22 2.85
N VAL A 110 -1.85 12.75 2.63
CA VAL A 110 -1.35 12.99 1.27
C VAL A 110 -1.21 11.65 0.54
N PRO A 111 -1.89 11.41 -0.60
CA PRO A 111 -1.83 10.09 -1.25
C PRO A 111 -0.42 9.67 -1.66
N GLY A 112 0.12 8.63 -1.03
CA GLY A 112 1.50 8.18 -1.24
C GLY A 112 1.69 7.04 -2.23
N ALA A 113 0.64 6.28 -2.55
CA ALA A 113 0.74 5.08 -3.39
C ALA A 113 1.28 5.36 -4.79
N PHE A 114 0.77 6.40 -5.46
CA PHE A 114 1.19 6.75 -6.82
C PHE A 114 2.68 7.11 -6.86
N GLY A 115 3.13 7.99 -5.97
CA GLY A 115 4.53 8.40 -5.86
C GLY A 115 5.46 7.25 -5.45
N GLY A 116 5.02 6.36 -4.55
CA GLY A 116 5.77 5.17 -4.18
C GLY A 116 6.02 4.25 -5.37
N TRP A 117 4.98 3.98 -6.18
CA TRP A 117 5.11 3.19 -7.39
C TRP A 117 6.01 3.82 -8.46
N LEU A 118 5.93 5.14 -8.62
CA LEU A 118 6.82 5.86 -9.53
C LEU A 118 8.27 5.81 -9.07
N LEU A 119 8.55 6.02 -7.77
CA LEU A 119 9.89 5.93 -7.22
C LEU A 119 10.47 4.52 -7.40
N LEU A 120 9.66 3.48 -7.17
CA LEU A 120 10.08 2.10 -7.40
C LEU A 120 10.46 1.83 -8.86
N LEU A 121 9.64 2.34 -9.80
CA LEU A 121 9.87 2.18 -11.23
C LEU A 121 11.10 2.97 -11.70
N GLU A 122 11.28 4.18 -11.18
CA GLU A 122 12.40 5.07 -11.52
C GLU A 122 13.74 4.47 -11.06
N GLU A 123 13.81 4.06 -9.79
CA GLU A 123 15.05 3.61 -9.16
C GLU A 123 15.46 2.21 -9.58
N PHE A 124 14.47 1.32 -9.75
CA PHE A 124 14.74 -0.11 -9.91
C PHE A 124 14.07 -0.75 -11.12
N GLY A 125 13.17 -0.05 -11.80
CA GLY A 125 12.49 -0.57 -12.98
C GLY A 125 13.35 -0.54 -14.24
N THR A 126 12.88 -1.24 -15.27
CA THR A 126 13.40 -1.21 -16.64
C THR A 126 12.37 -0.71 -17.66
N TRP A 127 11.08 -0.80 -17.34
CA TRP A 127 9.98 -0.46 -18.25
C TRP A 127 9.63 1.03 -18.26
N ARG A 128 8.99 1.49 -19.33
CA ARG A 128 8.36 2.80 -19.39
C ARG A 128 7.02 2.77 -18.65
N LEU A 129 6.60 3.92 -18.14
CA LEU A 129 5.35 4.03 -17.39
C LEU A 129 4.12 3.68 -18.25
N ASP A 130 4.13 3.97 -19.56
CA ASP A 130 3.04 3.59 -20.47
C ASP A 130 2.81 2.07 -20.48
N ASP A 131 3.89 1.30 -20.57
CA ASP A 131 3.83 -0.17 -20.65
C ASP A 131 3.29 -0.76 -19.34
N VAL A 132 3.72 -0.19 -18.21
CA VAL A 132 3.31 -0.64 -16.88
C VAL A 132 1.86 -0.27 -16.57
N LEU A 133 1.42 0.94 -16.91
CA LEU A 133 0.03 1.38 -16.69
C LEU A 133 -0.95 0.75 -17.69
N SER A 134 -0.48 0.22 -18.82
CA SER A 134 -1.35 -0.35 -19.85
C SER A 134 -2.34 -1.41 -19.32
N PHE A 135 -1.92 -2.23 -18.36
CA PHE A 135 -2.76 -3.24 -17.72
C PHE A 135 -3.91 -2.62 -16.92
N ALA A 136 -3.58 -1.67 -16.03
CA ALA A 136 -4.56 -0.98 -15.20
C ALA A 136 -5.54 -0.16 -16.05
N ILE A 137 -5.04 0.56 -17.05
CA ILE A 137 -5.84 1.31 -18.02
C ILE A 137 -6.79 0.37 -18.77
N GLY A 138 -6.29 -0.78 -19.25
CA GLY A 138 -7.08 -1.79 -19.95
C GLY A 138 -8.23 -2.33 -19.10
N TYR A 139 -7.95 -2.75 -17.86
CA TYR A 139 -9.02 -3.23 -16.96
C TYR A 139 -9.98 -2.13 -16.51
N ALA A 140 -9.51 -0.89 -16.35
CA ALA A 140 -10.38 0.22 -15.97
C ALA A 140 -11.32 0.63 -17.11
N GLU A 141 -10.85 0.61 -18.37
CA GLU A 141 -11.66 0.96 -19.54
C GLU A 141 -12.56 -0.19 -20.02
N GLU A 142 -11.96 -1.35 -20.28
CA GLU A 142 -12.67 -2.48 -20.91
C GLU A 142 -13.40 -3.36 -19.90
N GLY A 143 -12.96 -3.28 -18.64
CA GLY A 143 -13.59 -3.88 -17.48
C GLY A 143 -13.01 -5.22 -17.10
N PHE A 144 -13.39 -5.67 -15.90
CA PHE A 144 -13.03 -6.96 -15.35
C PHE A 144 -14.25 -7.64 -14.69
N PRO A 145 -14.29 -8.98 -14.60
CA PRO A 145 -15.36 -9.67 -13.89
C PRO A 145 -15.36 -9.30 -12.41
N LEU A 146 -16.40 -8.59 -11.96
CA LEU A 146 -16.47 -8.09 -10.59
C LEU A 146 -16.54 -9.23 -9.56
N VAL A 147 -15.76 -9.12 -8.48
CA VAL A 147 -15.71 -10.11 -7.41
C VAL A 147 -16.73 -9.84 -6.29
N GLY A 148 -17.12 -10.90 -5.58
CA GLY A 148 -18.11 -10.81 -4.50
C GLY A 148 -17.73 -9.84 -3.37
N GLY A 149 -16.44 -9.67 -3.06
CA GLY A 149 -15.96 -8.74 -2.03
C GLY A 149 -16.28 -7.27 -2.33
N ILE A 150 -16.20 -6.87 -3.61
CA ILE A 150 -16.59 -5.52 -4.05
C ILE A 150 -18.09 -5.35 -3.83
N ARG A 151 -18.90 -6.32 -4.28
CA ARG A 151 -20.35 -6.27 -4.14
C ARG A 151 -20.78 -6.18 -2.67
N ALA A 152 -20.23 -7.04 -1.82
CA ALA A 152 -20.50 -7.05 -0.38
C ALA A 152 -20.09 -5.74 0.31
N THR A 153 -19.09 -5.03 -0.20
CA THR A 153 -18.70 -3.73 0.33
C THR A 153 -19.68 -2.63 -0.12
N ILE A 154 -20.05 -2.60 -1.40
CA ILE A 154 -21.06 -1.67 -1.93
C ILE A 154 -22.38 -1.81 -1.17
N ASP A 155 -22.86 -3.04 -0.95
CA ASP A 155 -24.12 -3.28 -0.24
C ASP A 155 -24.06 -2.80 1.23
N ARG A 156 -22.90 -2.95 1.90
CA ARG A 156 -22.71 -2.46 3.28
C ARG A 156 -22.61 -0.94 3.39
N THR A 157 -22.16 -0.26 2.33
CA THR A 157 -21.91 1.19 2.33
C THR A 157 -22.88 1.97 1.44
N GLU A 158 -23.97 1.35 0.97
CA GLU A 158 -24.88 1.92 -0.01
C GLU A 158 -25.41 3.31 0.38
N GLU A 159 -25.76 3.51 1.66
CA GLU A 159 -26.23 4.80 2.17
C GLU A 159 -25.17 5.90 2.05
N LEU A 160 -23.90 5.60 2.38
CA LEU A 160 -22.78 6.51 2.18
C LEU A 160 -22.51 6.77 0.70
N LEU A 161 -22.56 5.72 -0.13
CA LEU A 161 -22.37 5.87 -1.57
C LEU A 161 -23.42 6.79 -2.18
N ARG A 162 -24.68 6.72 -1.73
CA ARG A 162 -25.76 7.62 -2.18
C ARG A 162 -25.50 9.09 -1.87
N SER A 163 -24.82 9.39 -0.77
CA SER A 163 -24.48 10.77 -0.38
C SER A 163 -23.23 11.32 -1.07
N TRP A 164 -22.42 10.47 -1.71
CA TRP A 164 -21.20 10.86 -2.43
C TRP A 164 -21.39 10.77 -3.95
N PRO A 165 -21.67 11.89 -4.66
CA PRO A 165 -22.07 11.86 -6.06
C PRO A 165 -21.13 11.06 -6.99
N GLY A 166 -19.81 11.27 -6.88
CA GLY A 166 -18.84 10.54 -7.70
C GLY A 166 -18.83 9.03 -7.44
N SER A 167 -19.03 8.62 -6.17
CA SER A 167 -19.11 7.20 -5.82
C SER A 167 -20.46 6.60 -6.21
N ARG A 168 -21.56 7.33 -6.02
CA ARG A 168 -22.90 6.95 -6.45
C ARG A 168 -22.92 6.65 -7.94
N ASP A 169 -22.41 7.56 -8.75
CA ASP A 169 -22.51 7.46 -10.20
C ASP A 169 -21.64 6.30 -10.75
N LEU A 170 -20.58 5.91 -10.03
CA LEU A 170 -19.72 4.78 -10.39
C LEU A 170 -20.27 3.43 -9.90
N TYR A 171 -20.77 3.37 -8.67
CA TYR A 171 -21.10 2.12 -7.99
C TYR A 171 -22.59 1.82 -7.89
N LEU A 172 -23.48 2.78 -8.18
CA LEU A 172 -24.93 2.61 -8.05
C LEU A 172 -25.66 2.80 -9.40
N PRO A 173 -26.56 1.88 -9.79
CA PRO A 173 -26.95 0.67 -9.07
C PRO A 173 -25.81 -0.36 -8.95
N PRO A 174 -25.75 -1.16 -7.87
CA PRO A 174 -24.65 -2.08 -7.62
C PRO A 174 -24.38 -3.02 -8.80
N PRO A 175 -23.16 -3.07 -9.35
CA PRO A 175 -22.82 -3.98 -10.43
C PRO A 175 -23.00 -5.45 -10.00
N ALA A 176 -23.31 -6.30 -10.98
CA ALA A 176 -23.50 -7.73 -10.74
C ALA A 176 -22.14 -8.46 -10.72
N VAL A 177 -21.98 -9.37 -9.75
CA VAL A 177 -20.81 -10.26 -9.64
C VAL A 177 -20.62 -11.04 -10.94
N GLY A 178 -19.37 -11.15 -11.41
CA GLY A 178 -19.00 -11.84 -12.65
C GLY A 178 -19.28 -11.06 -13.93
N ARG A 179 -19.99 -9.92 -13.87
CA ARG A 179 -20.13 -9.01 -15.03
C ARG A 179 -18.93 -8.07 -15.10
N LEU A 180 -18.65 -7.59 -16.31
CA LEU A 180 -17.61 -6.59 -16.52
C LEU A 180 -17.98 -5.29 -15.80
N PHE A 181 -17.16 -4.94 -14.81
CA PHE A 181 -17.19 -3.65 -14.13
C PHE A 181 -16.07 -2.76 -14.69
N ARG A 182 -16.37 -1.49 -14.93
CA ARG A 182 -15.49 -0.51 -15.58
C ARG A 182 -15.39 0.73 -14.71
N ASN A 183 -14.25 1.38 -14.75
CA ASN A 183 -14.04 2.72 -14.23
C ASN A 183 -13.36 3.61 -15.30
N PRO A 184 -14.13 4.09 -16.30
CA PRO A 184 -13.59 4.89 -17.40
C PRO A 184 -12.96 6.20 -16.94
N ALA A 185 -13.43 6.77 -15.82
CA ALA A 185 -12.85 7.98 -15.24
C ALA A 185 -11.41 7.73 -14.78
N LEU A 186 -11.15 6.61 -14.09
CA LEU A 186 -9.79 6.23 -13.69
C LEU A 186 -8.89 5.96 -14.90
N ALA A 187 -9.40 5.25 -15.92
CA ALA A 187 -8.66 5.04 -17.17
C ALA A 187 -8.28 6.37 -17.84
N SER A 188 -9.22 7.31 -17.91
CA SER A 188 -9.00 8.66 -18.45
C SER A 188 -7.94 9.43 -17.66
N THR A 189 -7.98 9.37 -16.33
CA THR A 189 -6.96 10.01 -15.47
C THR A 189 -5.56 9.49 -15.78
N TYR A 190 -5.36 8.17 -15.85
CA TYR A 190 -4.04 7.61 -16.17
C TYR A 190 -3.59 7.96 -17.59
N ARG A 191 -4.49 7.96 -18.58
CA ARG A 191 -4.15 8.41 -19.94
C ARG A 191 -3.71 9.86 -19.97
N ARG A 192 -4.44 10.75 -19.30
CA ARG A 192 -4.09 12.17 -19.24
C ARG A 192 -2.73 12.39 -18.59
N ILE A 193 -2.41 11.66 -17.51
CA ILE A 193 -1.07 11.69 -16.89
C ILE A 193 0.02 11.28 -17.90
N LEU A 194 -0.20 10.21 -18.67
CA LEU A 194 0.75 9.75 -19.69
C LEU A 194 0.89 10.75 -20.85
N GLU A 195 -0.21 11.38 -21.26
CA GLU A 195 -0.23 12.40 -22.31
C GLU A 195 0.54 13.66 -21.90
N GLU A 196 0.30 14.19 -20.71
CA GLU A 196 1.03 15.36 -20.17
C GLU A 196 2.52 15.05 -19.93
N ALA A 197 2.88 13.77 -19.71
CA ALA A 197 4.25 13.33 -19.47
C ALA A 197 5.00 12.85 -20.73
N ARG A 198 4.36 12.84 -21.90
CA ARG A 198 4.88 12.23 -23.14
C ARG A 198 6.26 12.75 -23.57
N GLY A 199 7.08 11.85 -24.11
CA GLY A 199 8.40 12.15 -24.70
C GLY A 199 9.57 11.91 -23.74
N GLY A 200 10.77 12.26 -24.17
CA GLY A 200 11.98 12.19 -23.33
C GLY A 200 12.43 10.79 -22.92
N SER A 201 13.38 10.74 -21.98
CA SER A 201 13.82 9.50 -21.34
C SER A 201 12.70 8.88 -20.49
N ARG A 202 12.95 7.67 -19.98
CA ARG A 202 12.04 7.00 -19.05
C ARG A 202 11.90 7.79 -17.75
N GLU A 203 13.02 8.23 -17.18
CA GLU A 203 13.11 9.00 -15.93
C GLU A 203 12.38 10.34 -16.10
N GLU A 204 12.61 11.03 -17.23
CA GLU A 204 11.94 12.28 -17.54
C GLU A 204 10.41 12.11 -17.66
N GLN A 205 9.95 10.99 -18.23
CA GLN A 205 8.53 10.67 -18.26
C GLN A 205 7.99 10.42 -16.85
N ILE A 206 8.69 9.63 -16.03
CA ILE A 206 8.25 9.31 -14.66
C ILE A 206 8.15 10.59 -13.82
N GLU A 207 9.16 11.45 -13.82
CA GLU A 207 9.11 12.71 -13.06
C GLU A 207 8.02 13.66 -13.58
N ARG A 208 7.76 13.74 -14.90
CA ARG A 208 6.63 14.52 -15.42
C ARG A 208 5.28 13.92 -15.02
N SER A 209 5.13 12.60 -15.02
CA SER A 209 3.91 11.94 -14.53
C SER A 209 3.70 12.17 -13.03
N ARG A 210 4.79 12.17 -12.24
CA ARG A 210 4.74 12.57 -10.83
C ARG A 210 4.24 14.01 -10.69
N ARG A 211 4.78 14.96 -11.47
CA ARG A 211 4.31 16.35 -11.45
C ARG A 211 2.85 16.49 -11.84
N ALA A 212 2.39 15.81 -12.89
CA ALA A 212 0.97 15.81 -13.28
C ALA A 212 0.05 15.35 -12.12
N TYR A 213 0.53 14.42 -11.29
CA TYR A 213 -0.20 13.92 -10.13
C TYR A 213 -0.14 14.87 -8.91
N TYR A 214 1.06 15.28 -8.49
CA TYR A 214 1.28 15.98 -7.22
C TYR A 214 1.30 17.52 -7.34
N GLU A 215 1.49 18.05 -8.54
CA GLU A 215 1.62 19.48 -8.83
C GLU A 215 0.72 19.94 -10.00
N GLY A 216 -0.04 19.01 -10.60
CA GLY A 216 -0.85 19.25 -11.79
C GLY A 216 -2.32 18.95 -11.57
N PHE A 217 -3.01 18.56 -12.63
CA PHE A 217 -4.47 18.49 -12.66
C PHE A 217 -5.08 17.55 -11.61
N VAL A 218 -4.36 16.50 -11.19
CA VAL A 218 -4.86 15.60 -10.13
C VAL A 218 -4.80 16.29 -8.77
N ALA A 219 -3.70 17.00 -8.47
CA ALA A 219 -3.57 17.74 -7.22
C ALA A 219 -4.56 18.90 -7.15
N GLU A 220 -4.78 19.60 -8.26
CA GLU A 220 -5.82 20.64 -8.38
C GLU A 220 -7.22 20.08 -8.09
N GLU A 221 -7.54 18.89 -8.60
CA GLU A 221 -8.83 18.26 -8.39
C GLU A 221 -9.01 17.77 -6.94
N ILE A 222 -7.97 17.20 -6.34
CA ILE A 222 -7.96 16.81 -4.92
C ILE A 222 -8.13 18.02 -4.01
N ASP A 223 -7.39 19.10 -4.26
CA ASP A 223 -7.48 20.36 -3.51
C ASP A 223 -8.89 20.95 -3.58
N ARG A 224 -9.43 21.06 -4.81
CA ARG A 224 -10.79 21.56 -5.06
C ARG A 224 -11.85 20.73 -4.35
N PHE A 225 -11.76 19.40 -4.45
CA PHE A 225 -12.70 18.49 -3.81
C PHE A 225 -12.60 18.56 -2.28
N CYS A 226 -11.40 18.51 -1.73
CA CYS A 226 -11.19 18.61 -0.28
C CYS A 226 -11.70 19.95 0.26
N ALA A 227 -11.42 21.07 -0.41
CA ALA A 227 -11.92 22.37 0.02
C ALA A 227 -13.45 22.44 0.00
N ALA A 228 -14.10 21.89 -1.03
CA ALA A 228 -15.56 21.86 -1.15
C ALA A 228 -16.23 21.01 -0.05
N GLU A 229 -15.59 19.90 0.35
CA GLU A 229 -16.09 18.96 1.36
C GLU A 229 -15.59 19.29 2.79
N GLY A 230 -14.96 20.46 2.99
CA GLY A 230 -14.48 20.90 4.30
C GLY A 230 -13.24 20.18 4.83
N GLY A 231 -12.48 19.53 3.95
CA GLY A 231 -11.21 18.85 4.24
C GLY A 231 -10.06 19.78 4.64
N LEU A 232 -8.92 19.17 4.93
CA LEU A 232 -7.69 19.87 5.34
C LEU A 232 -6.51 19.64 4.39
N LEU A 233 -6.60 18.63 3.52
CA LEU A 233 -5.61 18.33 2.50
C LEU A 233 -5.64 19.39 1.41
N THR A 234 -4.46 19.92 1.06
CA THR A 234 -4.31 20.94 0.02
C THR A 234 -3.38 20.50 -1.09
N GLY A 235 -3.47 21.15 -2.25
CA GLY A 235 -2.52 20.95 -3.35
C GLY A 235 -1.07 21.27 -2.95
N THR A 236 -0.87 22.17 -1.97
CA THR A 236 0.47 22.47 -1.44
C THR A 236 1.03 21.30 -0.62
N ASP A 237 0.18 20.58 0.12
CA ASP A 237 0.61 19.38 0.85
C ASP A 237 1.05 18.29 -0.14
N LEU A 238 0.30 18.09 -1.24
CA LEU A 238 0.67 17.16 -2.31
C LEU A 238 2.00 17.54 -2.95
N ALA A 239 2.18 18.81 -3.31
CA ALA A 239 3.38 19.28 -4.01
C ALA A 239 4.67 19.15 -3.18
N ARG A 240 4.56 19.17 -1.85
CA ARG A 240 5.71 19.08 -0.93
C ARG A 240 6.10 17.65 -0.57
N TRP A 241 5.20 16.71 -0.75
CA TRP A 241 5.43 15.32 -0.37
C TRP A 241 6.17 14.55 -1.47
N ARG A 242 7.06 13.64 -1.06
CA ARG A 242 7.70 12.65 -1.94
C ARG A 242 7.84 11.34 -1.19
N ALA A 243 7.70 10.23 -1.92
CA ALA A 243 8.07 8.91 -1.40
C ALA A 243 9.57 8.85 -1.11
N THR A 244 9.96 7.98 -0.19
CA THR A 244 11.35 7.80 0.22
C THR A 244 11.77 6.34 0.21
N LEU A 245 13.07 6.11 0.04
CA LEU A 245 13.71 4.85 0.32
C LEU A 245 14.44 4.94 1.66
N GLU A 246 14.28 3.94 2.52
CA GLU A 246 14.76 3.96 3.90
C GLU A 246 15.41 2.62 4.27
N PRO A 247 16.34 2.59 5.26
CA PRO A 247 16.78 1.33 5.84
C PRO A 247 15.61 0.53 6.41
N VAL A 248 15.67 -0.80 6.31
CA VAL A 248 14.70 -1.67 6.97
C VAL A 248 14.98 -1.79 8.47
N ALA A 249 13.94 -2.00 9.27
CA ALA A 249 14.09 -2.58 10.60
C ALA A 249 14.35 -4.08 10.44
N THR A 250 15.30 -4.63 11.20
CA THR A 250 15.66 -6.05 11.09
C THR A 250 15.73 -6.73 12.45
N PHE A 251 15.51 -8.04 12.45
CA PHE A 251 15.78 -8.91 13.58
C PHE A 251 16.24 -10.27 13.09
N GLU A 252 17.30 -10.81 13.69
CA GLU A 252 17.76 -12.17 13.41
C GLU A 252 17.00 -13.16 14.30
N TYR A 253 16.39 -14.17 13.68
CA TYR A 253 15.67 -15.22 14.38
C TYR A 253 16.02 -16.58 13.79
N ARG A 254 16.69 -17.43 14.59
CA ARG A 254 17.04 -18.82 14.23
C ARG A 254 17.74 -18.94 12.86
N GLY A 255 18.69 -18.05 12.57
CA GLY A 255 19.48 -18.04 11.33
C GLY A 255 18.80 -17.39 10.12
N LEU A 256 17.66 -16.73 10.31
CA LEU A 256 16.99 -15.92 9.30
C LEU A 256 16.96 -14.46 9.74
N THR A 257 17.10 -13.53 8.79
CA THR A 257 16.90 -12.10 9.03
C THR A 257 15.52 -11.68 8.55
N VAL A 258 14.67 -11.21 9.46
CA VAL A 258 13.33 -10.69 9.12
C VAL A 258 13.42 -9.19 8.93
N CYS A 259 12.99 -8.71 7.76
CA CYS A 259 13.04 -7.29 7.39
C CYS A 259 11.64 -6.68 7.40
N LYS A 260 11.48 -5.51 8.03
CA LYS A 260 10.22 -4.76 8.13
C LYS A 260 10.46 -3.28 7.89
N THR A 261 9.38 -2.51 7.72
CA THR A 261 9.45 -1.05 7.70
C THR A 261 9.96 -0.53 9.04
N GLN A 262 10.39 0.72 9.08
CA GLN A 262 10.61 1.46 10.32
C GLN A 262 9.30 1.61 11.14
N PRO A 263 9.37 2.02 12.42
CA PRO A 263 8.23 1.96 13.35
C PRO A 263 7.13 3.01 13.11
N TRP A 264 7.26 3.87 12.08
CA TRP A 264 6.12 4.61 11.53
C TRP A 264 5.06 3.66 10.97
N GLY A 265 5.47 2.48 10.50
CA GLY A 265 4.59 1.37 10.19
C GLY A 265 4.54 0.37 11.35
N ALA A 266 3.48 -0.42 11.45
CA ALA A 266 3.35 -1.44 12.49
C ALA A 266 4.20 -2.71 12.22
N GLY A 267 5.07 -2.69 11.22
CA GLY A 267 5.91 -3.82 10.83
C GLY A 267 6.79 -4.38 11.96
N PRO A 268 7.49 -3.54 12.75
CA PRO A 268 8.36 -3.99 13.83
C PRO A 268 7.67 -4.73 14.98
N VAL A 269 6.34 -4.68 15.10
CA VAL A 269 5.60 -5.52 16.06
C VAL A 269 5.88 -7.01 15.82
N GLY A 270 6.02 -7.42 14.55
CA GLY A 270 6.42 -8.79 14.23
C GLY A 270 7.87 -9.11 14.63
N LEU A 271 8.79 -8.15 14.54
CA LEU A 271 10.16 -8.32 15.01
C LEU A 271 10.20 -8.49 16.52
N GLN A 272 9.43 -7.69 17.24
CA GLN A 272 9.33 -7.76 18.69
C GLN A 272 8.70 -9.08 19.17
N GLN A 273 7.69 -9.58 18.45
CA GLN A 273 7.16 -10.92 18.71
C GLN A 273 8.24 -12.00 18.56
N LEU A 274 9.07 -11.93 17.51
CA LEU A 274 10.17 -12.88 17.32
C LEU A 274 11.22 -12.77 18.43
N ALA A 275 11.54 -11.56 18.87
CA ALA A 275 12.48 -11.33 19.97
C ALA A 275 11.97 -11.93 21.30
N LEU A 276 10.69 -11.75 21.63
CA LEU A 276 10.06 -12.39 22.79
C LEU A 276 10.05 -13.93 22.66
N LEU A 277 9.77 -14.45 21.46
CA LEU A 277 9.73 -15.89 21.19
C LEU A 277 11.11 -16.56 21.18
N GLU A 278 12.21 -15.81 21.21
CA GLU A 278 13.57 -16.36 21.27
C GLU A 278 13.84 -17.10 22.59
N GLY A 279 13.17 -16.69 23.67
CA GLY A 279 13.26 -17.34 24.99
C GLY A 279 12.56 -18.71 25.07
N PHE A 280 11.88 -19.15 24.02
CA PHE A 280 11.04 -20.36 24.04
C PHE A 280 11.50 -21.41 23.03
N ASP A 281 11.47 -22.68 23.44
CA ASP A 281 11.65 -23.81 22.52
C ASP A 281 10.32 -24.22 21.88
N LEU A 282 9.94 -23.48 20.84
CA LEU A 282 8.66 -23.63 20.14
C LEU A 282 8.42 -25.04 19.56
N VAL A 283 9.47 -25.81 19.29
CA VAL A 283 9.34 -27.15 18.68
C VAL A 283 8.85 -28.19 19.69
N THR A 284 9.05 -27.92 20.98
CA THR A 284 8.65 -28.83 22.07
C THR A 284 7.23 -28.57 22.58
N LEU A 285 6.66 -27.42 22.25
CA LEU A 285 5.33 -27.03 22.70
C LEU A 285 4.25 -27.87 22.01
N SER A 286 3.22 -28.24 22.76
CA SER A 286 1.96 -28.72 22.16
C SER A 286 1.30 -27.59 21.36
N GLU A 287 0.35 -27.94 20.49
CA GLU A 287 -0.38 -26.95 19.68
C GLU A 287 -1.06 -25.87 20.55
N ALA A 288 -1.67 -26.27 21.67
CA ALA A 288 -2.32 -25.35 22.59
C ALA A 288 -1.33 -24.42 23.30
N GLU A 289 -0.18 -24.95 23.73
CA GLU A 289 0.89 -24.15 24.33
C GLU A 289 1.51 -23.18 23.33
N LEU A 290 1.73 -23.62 22.08
CA LEU A 290 2.25 -22.77 21.01
C LEU A 290 1.30 -21.59 20.76
N VAL A 291 0.00 -21.85 20.62
CA VAL A 291 -1.02 -20.79 20.45
C VAL A 291 -1.00 -19.85 21.64
N HIS A 292 -0.94 -20.37 22.87
CA HIS A 292 -0.90 -19.55 24.08
C HIS A 292 0.33 -18.63 24.12
N VAL A 293 1.53 -19.20 23.97
CA VAL A 293 2.80 -18.45 24.02
C VAL A 293 2.85 -17.38 22.93
N VAL A 294 2.54 -17.73 21.68
CA VAL A 294 2.51 -16.76 20.57
C VAL A 294 1.50 -15.64 20.82
N THR A 295 0.32 -15.97 21.38
CA THR A 295 -0.71 -14.96 21.68
C THR A 295 -0.27 -14.00 22.78
N GLU A 296 0.33 -14.50 23.87
CA GLU A 296 0.78 -13.63 24.96
C GLU A 296 1.97 -12.76 24.54
N CYS A 297 2.94 -13.30 23.77
CA CYS A 297 4.00 -12.49 23.16
C CYS A 297 3.43 -11.41 22.21
N ALA A 298 2.40 -11.74 21.42
CA ALA A 298 1.74 -10.77 20.56
C ALA A 298 1.07 -9.65 21.36
N LYS A 299 0.38 -9.96 22.47
CA LYS A 299 -0.27 -8.96 23.33
C LYS A 299 0.75 -7.97 23.91
N LEU A 300 1.91 -8.47 24.36
CA LEU A 300 3.00 -7.63 24.85
C LEU A 300 3.55 -6.70 23.75
N ALA A 301 3.85 -7.24 22.57
CA ALA A 301 4.35 -6.45 21.46
C ALA A 301 3.33 -5.41 20.95
N PHE A 302 2.04 -5.73 20.93
CA PHE A 302 0.99 -4.78 20.58
C PHE A 302 0.80 -3.68 21.64
N ALA A 303 1.01 -3.99 22.93
CA ALA A 303 0.99 -2.97 23.97
C ALA A 303 2.12 -1.93 23.76
N ASP A 304 3.32 -2.38 23.42
CA ASP A 304 4.43 -1.47 23.11
C ASP A 304 4.19 -0.67 21.82
N ARG A 305 3.57 -1.27 20.79
CA ARG A 305 3.12 -0.53 19.61
C ARG A 305 2.23 0.65 19.99
N ASP A 306 1.19 0.37 20.77
CA ASP A 306 0.18 1.38 21.12
C ASP A 306 0.74 2.50 22.01
N ALA A 307 1.74 2.16 22.82
CA ALA A 307 2.40 3.12 23.69
C ALA A 307 3.48 3.96 22.98
N LEU A 308 4.20 3.39 22.02
CA LEU A 308 5.49 3.93 21.57
C LEU A 308 5.62 4.14 20.05
N TYR A 309 4.86 3.46 19.20
CA TYR A 309 5.08 3.54 17.74
C TYR A 309 4.47 4.82 17.16
N GLY A 310 5.05 5.30 16.06
CA GLY A 310 4.65 6.52 15.37
C GLY A 310 5.75 7.01 14.43
N ASP A 311 5.59 8.21 13.88
CA ASP A 311 6.61 8.87 13.05
C ASP A 311 7.64 9.68 13.87
N ALA A 312 7.53 9.64 15.21
CA ALA A 312 8.49 10.20 16.15
C ALA A 312 9.63 9.21 16.45
N ASP A 313 10.56 9.62 17.32
CA ASP A 313 11.64 8.75 17.77
C ASP A 313 11.09 7.56 18.58
N VAL A 314 11.38 6.33 18.12
CA VAL A 314 10.93 5.08 18.75
C VAL A 314 12.17 4.29 19.17
N PRO A 315 12.27 3.86 20.44
CA PRO A 315 13.46 3.17 20.95
C PRO A 315 13.50 1.69 20.52
N LEU A 316 13.51 1.43 19.22
CA LEU A 316 13.35 0.08 18.67
C LEU A 316 14.47 -0.87 19.10
N ASP A 317 15.72 -0.39 19.17
CA ASP A 317 16.86 -1.18 19.67
C ASP A 317 16.63 -1.69 21.10
N THR A 318 16.01 -0.87 21.95
CA THR A 318 15.63 -1.28 23.32
C THR A 318 14.54 -2.33 23.28
N LEU A 319 13.47 -2.10 22.50
CA LEU A 319 12.32 -3.00 22.39
C LEU A 319 12.68 -4.39 21.83
N LEU A 320 13.73 -4.47 21.01
CA LEU A 320 14.25 -5.71 20.44
C LEU A 320 15.44 -6.29 21.23
N SER A 321 15.86 -5.65 22.32
CA SER A 321 17.04 -6.08 23.07
C SER A 321 16.75 -7.35 23.89
N PRO A 322 17.73 -8.27 24.03
CA PRO A 322 17.56 -9.46 24.87
C PRO A 322 17.20 -9.14 26.32
N ALA A 323 17.73 -8.04 26.88
CA ALA A 323 17.45 -7.63 28.25
C ALA A 323 15.97 -7.24 28.43
N TYR A 324 15.43 -6.44 27.51
CA TYR A 324 14.02 -6.05 27.53
C TYR A 324 13.10 -7.26 27.32
N CYS A 325 13.38 -8.08 26.31
CA CYS A 325 12.58 -9.26 26.00
C CYS A 325 12.63 -10.35 27.07
N SER A 326 13.71 -10.44 27.86
CA SER A 326 13.78 -11.39 28.99
C SER A 326 12.97 -10.94 30.22
N GLU A 327 12.76 -9.63 30.39
CA GLU A 327 11.94 -9.08 31.47
C GLU A 327 10.44 -9.25 31.18
N ARG A 328 10.06 -9.16 29.91
CA ARG A 328 8.68 -9.18 29.42
C ARG A 328 8.13 -10.61 29.32
#